data_AF-A0A9D2RVE6-F1
#
_entry.id   AF-A0A9D2RVE6-F1
#
_cell.length_a   1.000
_cell.length_b   1.000
_cell.length_c   1.000
_cell.angle_alpha   90.00
_cell.angle_beta   90.00
_cell.angle_gamma   90.00
#
_symmetry.space_group_name_H-M   'P 1'
#
loop_
_entity.id
_entity.type
_entity.pdbx_description
1 polymer ?
#
loop_
_entity_poly.entity_id
_entity_poly.type
_entity_poly.pdbx_seq_one_letter_code
_entity_poly.pdbx_strand_id
1 'polypeptide(L)'
;KTADNLKKGMTAIMDITVSQDESYIGQFTEYPLCLDDQVPEILKEQLDGASAGETVAADGIRFDGMENVDITATIKAVYDIPYPVTDAYMQAHTDYGSFSELITALERNEYIQDQEGVRERAVMNLIPYTMSLTTFAEPPESIVKNEMDILSNENSVQYKDARQSVQKILFLKAMLEKYPVVPEKEMTERMDSSLNNGNSEAGQAGMEDMTSDIYRRERELYLSFEEDVTSYLYKVITIE
;
A
#
# COMPACT_ATOMS: atom_id res chain seq x y z
N LYS A 1 -15.98 16.53 -6.05
CA LYS A 1 -15.14 17.59 -6.66
C LYS A 1 -15.36 18.86 -5.86
N THR A 2 -14.34 19.69 -5.63
CA THR A 2 -14.54 21.03 -5.08
C THR A 2 -15.18 21.91 -6.13
N ALA A 3 -16.19 22.69 -5.74
CA ALA A 3 -16.85 23.66 -6.60
C ALA A 3 -16.44 25.07 -6.17
N ASP A 4 -16.46 26.01 -7.11
CA ASP A 4 -16.07 27.40 -6.82
C ASP A 4 -17.15 28.14 -6.02
N ASN A 5 -18.42 27.88 -6.33
CA ASN A 5 -19.57 28.53 -5.71
C ASN A 5 -20.60 27.49 -5.29
N LEU A 6 -21.21 27.70 -4.12
CA LEU A 6 -22.26 26.86 -3.58
C LEU A 6 -23.56 27.03 -4.40
N LYS A 7 -24.22 25.92 -4.70
CA LYS A 7 -25.51 25.87 -5.42
C LYS A 7 -26.42 24.81 -4.80
N LYS A 8 -27.71 24.83 -5.14
CA LYS A 8 -28.67 23.83 -4.69
C LYS A 8 -28.18 22.41 -4.96
N GLY A 9 -28.19 21.55 -3.95
CA GLY A 9 -27.73 20.16 -3.99
C GLY A 9 -26.24 19.96 -3.71
N MET A 10 -25.48 21.03 -3.49
CA MET A 10 -24.07 20.99 -3.09
C MET A 10 -23.92 21.16 -1.59
N THR A 11 -22.77 20.76 -1.05
CA THR A 11 -22.46 20.84 0.39
C THR A 11 -21.35 21.85 0.65
N ALA A 12 -21.57 22.74 1.61
CA ALA A 12 -20.53 23.58 2.19
C ALA A 12 -20.03 23.02 3.53
N ILE A 13 -18.73 23.14 3.78
CA ILE A 13 -18.13 22.96 5.10
C ILE A 13 -17.91 24.35 5.68
N MET A 14 -18.48 24.61 6.87
CA MET A 14 -18.49 25.97 7.44
C MET A 14 -18.14 25.96 8.93
N ASP A 15 -17.52 27.04 9.39
CA ASP A 15 -17.46 27.36 10.81
C ASP A 15 -18.62 28.30 11.14
N ILE A 16 -19.51 27.88 12.03
CA ILE A 16 -20.77 28.54 12.33
C ILE A 16 -20.72 29.04 13.77
N THR A 17 -20.92 30.33 13.97
CA THR A 17 -21.11 30.96 15.29
C THR A 17 -22.58 31.29 15.45
N VAL A 18 -23.17 30.88 16.57
CA VAL A 18 -24.57 31.11 16.90
C VAL A 18 -24.68 32.04 18.11
N SER A 19 -25.48 33.08 17.96
CA SER A 19 -25.83 34.04 19.00
C SER A 19 -27.35 34.21 19.12
N GLN A 20 -27.82 34.64 20.28
CA GLN A 20 -29.21 34.98 20.55
C GLN A 20 -29.26 36.12 21.55
N ASP A 21 -30.09 37.13 21.28
CA ASP A 21 -30.23 38.31 22.14
C ASP A 21 -28.86 38.94 22.50
N GLU A 22 -28.01 39.13 21.48
CA GLU A 22 -26.64 39.66 21.58
C GLU A 22 -25.67 38.81 22.44
N SER A 23 -26.10 37.62 22.86
CA SER A 23 -25.31 36.69 23.67
C SER A 23 -24.81 35.53 22.82
N TYR A 24 -23.53 35.19 22.97
CA TYR A 24 -22.93 34.01 22.34
C TYR A 24 -23.54 32.72 22.92
N ILE A 25 -24.06 31.84 22.05
CA ILE A 25 -24.57 30.52 22.43
C ILE A 25 -23.50 29.45 22.22
N GLY A 26 -22.85 29.45 21.05
CA GLY A 26 -21.96 28.35 20.68
C GLY A 26 -21.34 28.51 19.30
N GLN A 27 -20.43 27.59 18.99
CA GLN A 27 -19.75 27.50 17.71
C GLN A 27 -19.71 26.05 17.24
N PHE A 28 -19.98 25.84 15.96
CA PHE A 28 -19.78 24.57 15.26
C PHE A 28 -18.62 24.75 14.29
N THR A 29 -17.62 23.88 14.39
CA THR A 29 -16.47 23.89 13.49
C THR A 29 -16.61 22.81 12.44
N GLU A 30 -16.26 23.12 11.20
CA GLU A 30 -16.32 22.18 10.05
C GLU A 30 -17.69 21.52 9.87
N TYR A 31 -18.75 22.30 10.11
CA TYR A 31 -20.13 21.83 10.00
C TYR A 31 -20.51 21.63 8.52
N PRO A 32 -20.90 20.40 8.11
CA PRO A 32 -21.38 20.14 6.76
C PRO A 32 -22.84 20.55 6.62
N LEU A 33 -23.13 21.40 5.63
CA LEU A 33 -24.49 21.83 5.30
C LEU A 33 -24.74 21.68 3.80
N CYS A 34 -25.73 20.87 3.45
CA CYS A 34 -26.21 20.75 2.07
C CYS A 34 -27.21 21.88 1.79
N LEU A 35 -27.01 22.61 0.70
CA LEU A 35 -27.94 23.67 0.28
C LEU A 35 -29.18 23.03 -0.36
N ASP A 36 -30.21 22.78 0.44
CA ASP A 36 -31.46 22.17 0.02
C ASP A 36 -32.69 22.99 0.45
N ASP A 37 -33.88 22.37 0.42
CA ASP A 37 -35.13 23.04 0.81
C ASP A 37 -35.42 22.94 2.32
N GLN A 38 -34.55 22.29 3.10
CA GLN A 38 -34.62 22.24 4.57
C GLN A 38 -33.87 23.42 5.22
N VAL A 39 -32.91 24.01 4.51
CA VAL A 39 -32.19 25.21 4.96
C VAL A 39 -33.15 26.41 5.03
N PRO A 40 -33.13 27.21 6.12
CA PRO A 40 -33.94 28.42 6.21
C PRO A 40 -33.72 29.36 5.02
N GLU A 41 -34.80 29.90 4.44
CA GLU A 41 -34.74 30.77 3.24
C GLU A 41 -33.75 31.93 3.39
N ILE A 42 -33.73 32.60 4.54
CA ILE A 42 -32.80 33.71 4.82
C ILE A 42 -31.34 33.26 4.69
N LEU A 43 -31.00 32.10 5.26
CA LEU A 43 -29.66 31.54 5.19
C LEU A 43 -29.35 31.02 3.78
N LYS A 44 -30.34 30.45 3.09
CA LYS A 44 -30.23 29.94 1.73
C LYS A 44 -29.91 31.06 0.73
N GLU A 45 -30.56 32.21 0.83
CA GLU A 45 -30.29 33.37 -0.02
C GLU A 45 -28.86 33.91 0.13
N GLN A 46 -28.31 33.85 1.35
CA GLN A 46 -26.93 34.28 1.60
C GLN A 46 -25.90 33.25 1.14
N LEU A 47 -26.27 31.97 1.20
CA LEU A 47 -25.40 30.86 0.82
C LEU A 47 -25.40 30.56 -0.68
N ASP A 48 -26.48 30.85 -1.40
CA ASP A 48 -26.55 30.59 -2.85
C ASP A 48 -25.57 31.49 -3.62
N GLY A 49 -24.62 30.85 -4.31
CA GLY A 49 -23.54 31.52 -5.01
C GLY A 49 -22.32 31.87 -4.14
N ALA A 50 -22.35 31.61 -2.83
CA ALA A 50 -21.24 31.92 -1.94
C ALA A 50 -20.03 31.00 -2.18
N SER A 51 -18.83 31.56 -2.02
CA SER A 51 -17.55 30.90 -2.33
C SER A 51 -16.74 30.56 -1.07
N ALA A 52 -15.77 29.66 -1.20
CA ALA A 52 -14.88 29.33 -0.09
C ALA A 52 -14.06 30.56 0.36
N GLY A 53 -14.07 30.84 1.67
CA GLY A 53 -13.46 32.00 2.30
C GLY A 53 -14.45 33.12 2.64
N GLU A 54 -15.67 33.08 2.11
CA GLU A 54 -16.70 34.07 2.41
C GLU A 54 -17.35 33.82 3.77
N THR A 55 -17.81 34.90 4.39
CA THR A 55 -18.58 34.84 5.63
C THR A 55 -19.97 35.39 5.36
N VAL A 56 -20.98 34.59 5.69
CA VAL A 56 -22.39 34.94 5.57
C VAL A 56 -22.98 35.13 6.97
N ALA A 57 -24.02 35.95 7.07
CA ALA A 57 -24.76 36.12 8.31
C ALA A 57 -26.27 36.04 8.04
N ALA A 58 -27.01 35.42 8.96
CA ALA A 58 -28.45 35.29 8.91
C ALA A 58 -29.04 35.47 10.30
N ASP A 59 -29.95 36.43 10.44
CA ASP A 59 -30.53 36.83 11.72
C ASP A 59 -31.95 36.27 11.89
N GLY A 60 -32.32 35.96 13.13
CA GLY A 60 -33.66 35.53 13.50
C GLY A 60 -34.11 34.21 12.84
N ILE A 61 -33.18 33.30 12.54
CA ILE A 61 -33.48 32.02 11.88
C ILE A 61 -33.73 30.89 12.88
N ARG A 62 -34.34 29.81 12.38
CA ARG A 62 -34.37 28.53 13.08
C ARG A 62 -33.19 27.68 12.62
N PHE A 63 -32.34 27.25 13.54
CA PHE A 63 -31.16 26.46 13.23
C PHE A 63 -30.92 25.39 14.28
N ASP A 64 -30.73 24.15 13.83
CA ASP A 64 -30.44 22.98 14.69
C ASP A 64 -31.36 22.86 15.93
N GLY A 65 -32.66 23.09 15.73
CA GLY A 65 -33.67 23.04 16.79
C GLY A 65 -33.78 24.29 17.66
N MET A 66 -32.89 25.27 17.53
CA MET A 66 -32.98 26.59 18.17
C MET A 66 -33.84 27.54 17.34
N GLU A 67 -34.65 28.37 18.00
CA GLU A 67 -35.52 29.36 17.36
C GLU A 67 -35.00 30.78 17.60
N ASN A 68 -35.19 31.67 16.61
CA ASN A 68 -34.82 33.08 16.67
C ASN A 68 -33.35 33.29 17.10
N VAL A 69 -32.44 32.65 16.37
CA VAL A 69 -31.00 32.78 16.56
C VAL A 69 -30.36 33.50 15.38
N ASP A 70 -29.26 34.19 15.66
CA ASP A 70 -28.42 34.86 14.69
C ASP A 70 -27.19 34.00 14.42
N ILE A 71 -26.87 33.82 13.16
CA ILE A 71 -25.80 32.93 12.71
C ILE A 71 -24.82 33.69 11.86
N THR A 72 -23.53 33.55 12.18
CA THR A 72 -22.43 33.93 11.30
C THR A 72 -21.70 32.67 10.87
N ALA A 73 -21.63 32.41 9.57
CA ALA A 73 -20.99 31.22 9.02
C ALA A 73 -19.86 31.58 8.05
N THR A 74 -18.65 31.08 8.30
CA THR A 74 -17.52 31.20 7.39
C THR A 74 -17.36 29.92 6.59
N ILE A 75 -17.47 30.02 5.26
CA ILE A 75 -17.37 28.88 4.34
C ILE A 75 -15.89 28.50 4.19
N LYS A 76 -15.53 27.28 4.56
CA LYS A 76 -14.17 26.75 4.38
C LYS A 76 -13.98 26.08 3.02
N ALA A 77 -14.97 25.31 2.59
CA ALA A 77 -14.91 24.54 1.35
C ALA A 77 -16.31 24.28 0.81
N VAL A 78 -16.41 24.14 -0.52
CA VAL A 78 -17.64 23.79 -1.22
C VAL A 78 -17.41 22.52 -2.04
N TYR A 79 -18.30 21.55 -1.89
CA TYR A 79 -18.26 20.27 -2.60
C TYR A 79 -19.51 20.07 -3.45
N ASP A 80 -19.28 19.67 -4.69
CA ASP A 80 -20.32 19.25 -5.63
C ASP A 80 -20.79 17.81 -5.31
N ILE A 81 -21.28 17.62 -4.08
CA ILE A 81 -21.90 16.40 -3.56
C ILE A 81 -22.98 16.81 -2.54
N PRO A 82 -24.12 16.12 -2.46
CA PRO A 82 -25.09 16.32 -1.38
C PRO A 82 -24.64 15.65 -0.07
N TYR A 83 -25.04 16.22 1.06
CA TYR A 83 -24.81 15.65 2.39
C TYR A 83 -26.12 15.56 3.19
N PRO A 84 -26.47 14.39 3.76
CA PRO A 84 -25.80 13.11 3.57
C PRO A 84 -25.91 12.62 2.11
N VAL A 85 -24.93 11.82 1.67
CA VAL A 85 -24.97 11.23 0.33
C VAL A 85 -26.16 10.27 0.24
N THR A 86 -27.01 10.46 -0.76
CA THR A 86 -28.22 9.65 -0.96
C THR A 86 -27.98 8.50 -1.92
N ASP A 87 -28.77 7.43 -1.81
CA ASP A 87 -28.72 6.30 -2.75
C ASP A 87 -29.00 6.74 -4.20
N ALA A 88 -29.90 7.72 -4.38
CA ALA A 88 -30.18 8.29 -5.69
C ALA A 88 -28.95 8.99 -6.29
N TYR A 89 -28.19 9.72 -5.48
CA TYR A 89 -26.93 10.31 -5.91
C TYR A 89 -25.88 9.23 -6.24
N MET A 90 -25.78 8.18 -5.41
CA MET A 90 -24.89 7.04 -5.66
C MET A 90 -25.18 6.36 -6.99
N GLN A 91 -26.46 6.08 -7.29
CA GLN A 91 -26.89 5.47 -8.55
C GLN A 91 -26.60 6.33 -9.78
N ALA A 92 -26.68 7.65 -9.64
CA ALA A 92 -26.49 8.58 -10.75
C ALA A 92 -25.00 8.86 -11.05
N HIS A 93 -24.12 8.69 -10.05
CA HIS A 93 -22.73 9.15 -10.12
C HIS A 93 -21.68 8.06 -9.86
N THR A 94 -22.11 6.83 -9.55
CA THR A 94 -21.23 5.68 -9.31
C THR A 94 -21.82 4.41 -9.92
N ASP A 95 -21.03 3.35 -10.02
CA ASP A 95 -21.52 2.02 -10.44
C ASP A 95 -22.31 1.30 -9.32
N TYR A 96 -22.39 1.89 -8.13
CA TYR A 96 -23.04 1.29 -6.96
C TYR A 96 -24.46 1.83 -6.78
N GLY A 97 -25.40 0.92 -6.47
CA GLY A 97 -26.81 1.23 -6.31
C GLY A 97 -27.16 1.89 -4.97
N SER A 98 -26.25 1.90 -4.00
CA SER A 98 -26.43 2.51 -2.68
C SER A 98 -25.09 2.77 -2.00
N PHE A 99 -25.11 3.56 -0.93
CA PHE A 99 -23.93 3.74 -0.08
C PHE A 99 -23.52 2.42 0.60
N SER A 100 -24.49 1.60 1.02
CA SER A 100 -24.20 0.29 1.63
C SER A 100 -23.46 -0.65 0.69
N GLU A 101 -23.84 -0.66 -0.60
CA GLU A 101 -23.21 -1.52 -1.60
C GLU A 101 -21.75 -1.12 -1.84
N LEU A 102 -21.46 0.19 -1.89
CA LEU A 102 -20.09 0.70 -1.95
C LEU A 102 -19.27 0.22 -0.75
N ILE A 103 -19.79 0.33 0.47
CA ILE A 103 -19.07 -0.11 1.68
C ILE A 103 -18.76 -1.60 1.62
N THR A 104 -19.74 -2.44 1.27
CA THR A 104 -19.52 -3.89 1.12
C THR A 104 -18.50 -4.23 0.04
N ALA A 105 -18.48 -3.49 -1.07
CA ALA A 105 -17.49 -3.69 -2.13
C ALA A 105 -16.07 -3.30 -1.67
N LEU A 106 -15.94 -2.22 -0.90
CA LEU A 106 -14.66 -1.79 -0.33
C LEU A 106 -14.12 -2.81 0.69
N GLU A 107 -14.96 -3.25 1.64
CA GLU A 107 -14.59 -4.28 2.63
C GLU A 107 -14.12 -5.58 1.96
N ARG A 108 -14.82 -5.99 0.89
CA ARG A 108 -14.44 -7.18 0.13
C ARG A 108 -13.09 -7.00 -0.57
N ASN A 109 -12.83 -5.84 -1.15
CA ASN A 109 -11.55 -5.56 -1.81
C ASN A 109 -10.40 -5.53 -0.80
N GLU A 110 -10.57 -4.88 0.36
CA GLU A 110 -9.58 -4.91 1.44
C GLU A 110 -9.31 -6.34 1.89
N TYR A 111 -10.36 -7.16 2.09
CA TYR A 111 -10.20 -8.57 2.45
C TYR A 111 -9.39 -9.37 1.42
N ILE A 112 -9.65 -9.17 0.12
CA ILE A 112 -8.91 -9.85 -0.96
C ILE A 112 -7.43 -9.43 -0.94
N GLN A 113 -7.16 -8.12 -0.83
CA GLN A 113 -5.79 -7.61 -0.76
C GLN A 113 -5.04 -8.14 0.47
N ASP A 114 -5.71 -8.21 1.62
CA ASP A 114 -5.12 -8.79 2.83
C ASP A 114 -4.80 -10.27 2.66
N GLN A 115 -5.68 -11.05 2.01
CA GLN A 115 -5.40 -12.45 1.71
C GLN A 115 -4.21 -12.63 0.75
N GLU A 116 -4.13 -11.80 -0.30
CA GLU A 116 -2.98 -11.81 -1.22
C GLU A 116 -1.70 -11.44 -0.48
N GLY A 117 -1.71 -10.39 0.34
CA GLY A 117 -0.55 -9.98 1.14
C GLY A 117 -0.17 -10.99 2.23
N VAL A 118 -1.12 -11.70 2.83
CA VAL A 118 -0.83 -12.82 3.76
C VAL A 118 -0.22 -13.99 3.01
N ARG A 119 -0.73 -14.33 1.82
CA ARG A 119 -0.20 -15.39 0.98
C ARG A 119 1.22 -15.08 0.50
N GLU A 120 1.48 -13.87 0.01
CA GLU A 120 2.81 -13.43 -0.40
C GLU A 120 3.80 -13.48 0.77
N ARG A 121 3.41 -12.98 1.94
CA ARG A 121 4.23 -13.09 3.16
C ARG A 121 4.49 -14.55 3.57
N ALA A 122 3.51 -15.43 3.46
CA ALA A 122 3.68 -16.84 3.76
C ALA A 122 4.68 -17.48 2.80
N VAL A 123 4.51 -17.23 1.49
CA VAL A 123 5.40 -17.68 0.40
C VAL A 123 6.83 -17.19 0.63
N MET A 124 7.04 -15.89 0.87
CA MET A 124 8.37 -15.31 1.14
C MET A 124 9.07 -15.92 2.37
N ASN A 125 8.31 -16.43 3.34
CA ASN A 125 8.86 -17.04 4.55
C ASN A 125 9.09 -18.55 4.45
N LEU A 126 8.67 -19.22 3.36
CA LEU A 126 8.82 -20.68 3.23
C LEU A 126 10.28 -21.13 3.20
N ILE A 127 11.15 -20.42 2.47
CA ILE A 127 12.58 -20.75 2.42
C ILE A 127 13.23 -20.56 3.80
N PRO A 128 13.13 -19.39 4.46
CA PRO A 128 13.65 -19.22 5.82
C PRO A 128 13.12 -20.25 6.83
N TYR A 129 11.83 -20.57 6.76
CA TYR A 129 11.21 -21.56 7.64
C TYR A 129 11.75 -22.97 7.40
N THR A 130 11.80 -23.43 6.14
CA THR A 130 12.32 -24.77 5.80
C THR A 130 13.82 -24.90 6.10
N MET A 131 14.59 -23.84 5.90
CA MET A 131 15.98 -23.76 6.34
C MET A 131 16.10 -23.90 7.87
N SER A 132 15.21 -23.28 8.66
CA SER A 132 15.25 -23.40 10.13
C SER A 132 15.00 -24.82 10.64
N LEU A 133 14.26 -25.63 9.87
CA LEU A 133 14.02 -27.05 10.15
C LEU A 133 15.14 -27.95 9.66
N THR A 134 16.06 -27.43 8.84
CA THR A 134 17.15 -28.18 8.22
C THR A 134 18.42 -28.04 9.07
N THR A 135 19.09 -29.17 9.33
CA THR A 135 20.42 -29.14 9.95
C THR A 135 21.48 -28.93 8.87
N PHE A 136 22.10 -27.75 8.85
CA PHE A 136 23.21 -27.45 7.95
C PHE A 136 24.56 -27.83 8.58
N ALA A 137 25.46 -28.42 7.79
CA ALA A 137 26.88 -28.38 8.12
C ALA A 137 27.36 -26.93 8.12
N GLU A 138 28.33 -26.59 8.99
CA GLU A 138 28.86 -25.23 9.00
C GLU A 138 29.59 -24.93 7.68
N PRO A 139 29.21 -23.87 6.94
CA PRO A 139 29.92 -23.50 5.72
C PRO A 139 31.35 -23.05 6.06
N PRO A 140 32.35 -23.34 5.21
CA PRO A 140 33.72 -22.89 5.41
C PRO A 140 33.80 -21.38 5.61
N GLU A 141 34.60 -20.92 6.58
CA GLU A 141 34.75 -19.49 6.90
C GLU A 141 35.18 -18.64 5.71
N SER A 142 36.01 -19.19 4.81
CA SER A 142 36.45 -18.51 3.58
C SER A 142 35.27 -18.14 2.68
N ILE A 143 34.27 -19.02 2.56
CA ILE A 143 33.07 -18.77 1.75
C ILE A 143 32.19 -17.71 2.42
N VAL A 144 32.05 -17.76 3.75
CA VAL A 144 31.26 -16.76 4.49
C VAL A 144 31.90 -15.38 4.38
N LYS A 145 33.23 -15.27 4.43
CA LYS A 145 33.95 -14.01 4.22
C LYS A 145 33.77 -13.47 2.80
N ASN A 146 33.87 -14.33 1.78
CA ASN A 146 33.59 -13.92 0.40
C ASN A 146 32.14 -13.40 0.24
N GLU A 147 31.17 -14.04 0.90
CA GLU A 147 29.78 -13.55 0.90
C GLU A 147 29.64 -12.22 1.64
N MET A 148 30.35 -12.03 2.77
CA MET A 148 30.39 -10.73 3.44
C MET A 148 30.95 -9.65 2.52
N ASP A 149 32.04 -9.91 1.81
CA ASP A 149 32.66 -8.95 0.90
C ASP A 149 31.72 -8.60 -0.27
N ILE A 150 30.97 -9.57 -0.79
CA ILE A 150 29.96 -9.36 -1.85
C ILE A 150 28.76 -8.55 -1.33
N LEU A 151 28.27 -8.85 -0.12
CA LEU A 151 27.12 -8.18 0.48
C LEU A 151 27.45 -6.77 1.01
N SER A 152 28.71 -6.49 1.34
CA SER A 152 29.15 -5.23 2.00
C SER A 152 29.26 -4.03 1.07
N ASN A 153 28.69 -4.07 -0.14
CA ASN A 153 28.78 -2.97 -1.10
C ASN A 153 28.08 -1.68 -0.66
N GLU A 154 27.19 -1.69 0.35
CA GLU A 154 26.50 -0.46 0.83
C GLU A 154 26.25 -0.35 2.36
N ASN A 155 26.45 -1.39 3.17
CA ASN A 155 26.26 -1.36 4.63
C ASN A 155 27.17 -2.37 5.36
N SER A 156 27.41 -2.18 6.66
CA SER A 156 28.15 -3.17 7.49
C SER A 156 27.32 -4.44 7.68
N VAL A 157 27.64 -5.49 6.92
CA VAL A 157 26.98 -6.81 7.00
C VAL A 157 27.51 -7.58 8.21
N GLN A 158 26.61 -8.16 9.02
CA GLN A 158 27.04 -9.02 10.13
C GLN A 158 27.40 -10.42 9.60
N TYR A 159 28.41 -11.06 10.22
CA TYR A 159 28.84 -12.42 9.87
C TYR A 159 27.68 -13.44 9.87
N LYS A 160 26.72 -13.26 10.79
CA LYS A 160 25.53 -14.10 10.88
C LYS A 160 24.67 -14.04 9.61
N ASP A 161 24.51 -12.86 9.04
CA ASP A 161 23.65 -12.63 7.87
C ASP A 161 24.31 -13.20 6.61
N ALA A 162 25.62 -12.99 6.46
CA ALA A 162 26.39 -13.61 5.38
C ALA A 162 26.36 -15.15 5.47
N ARG A 163 26.50 -15.71 6.68
CA ARG A 163 26.35 -17.16 6.91
C ARG A 163 24.97 -17.66 6.48
N GLN A 164 23.90 -16.94 6.83
CA GLN A 164 22.54 -17.29 6.43
C GLN A 164 22.35 -17.21 4.91
N SER A 165 22.93 -16.21 4.25
CA SER A 165 22.94 -16.10 2.79
C SER A 165 23.61 -17.31 2.13
N VAL A 166 24.79 -17.72 2.61
CA VAL A 166 25.47 -18.94 2.12
C VAL A 166 24.61 -20.18 2.33
N GLN A 167 24.00 -20.33 3.51
CA GLN A 167 23.09 -21.46 3.79
C GLN A 167 21.89 -21.49 2.85
N LYS A 168 21.35 -20.32 2.48
CA LYS A 168 20.25 -20.20 1.51
C LYS A 168 20.68 -20.65 0.12
N ILE A 169 21.86 -20.20 -0.34
CA ILE A 169 22.40 -20.61 -1.65
C ILE A 169 22.60 -22.14 -1.69
N LEU A 170 23.17 -22.73 -0.63
CA LEU A 170 23.35 -24.18 -0.53
C LEU A 170 22.02 -24.93 -0.48
N PHE A 171 21.02 -24.38 0.21
CA PHE A 171 19.68 -24.94 0.26
C PHE A 171 19.01 -24.96 -1.13
N LEU A 172 19.06 -23.83 -1.85
CA LEU A 172 18.52 -23.72 -3.20
C LEU A 172 19.19 -24.72 -4.15
N LYS A 173 20.52 -24.82 -4.10
CA LYS A 173 21.29 -25.82 -4.86
C LYS A 173 20.82 -27.24 -4.56
N ALA A 174 20.74 -27.62 -3.28
CA ALA A 174 20.31 -28.96 -2.89
C ALA A 174 18.87 -29.28 -3.32
N MET A 175 17.96 -28.30 -3.27
CA MET A 175 16.59 -28.45 -3.75
C MET A 175 16.53 -28.71 -5.26
N LEU A 176 17.31 -27.98 -6.05
CA LEU A 176 17.40 -28.14 -7.50
C LEU A 176 18.05 -29.47 -7.92
N GLU A 177 19.04 -29.95 -7.17
CA GLU A 177 19.69 -31.24 -7.43
C GLU A 177 18.78 -32.44 -7.10
N LYS A 178 17.98 -32.31 -6.03
CA LYS A 178 17.19 -33.43 -5.50
C LYS A 178 15.78 -33.51 -6.07
N TYR A 179 15.18 -32.38 -6.46
CA TYR A 179 13.80 -32.30 -6.89
C TYR A 179 13.67 -31.66 -8.27
N PRO A 180 12.69 -32.09 -9.09
CA PRO A 180 12.42 -31.49 -10.40
C PRO A 180 11.66 -30.17 -10.23
N VAL A 181 12.29 -29.18 -9.59
CA VAL A 181 11.73 -27.83 -9.35
C VAL A 181 11.48 -27.12 -10.69
N VAL A 182 12.42 -27.26 -11.63
CA VAL A 182 12.36 -26.69 -12.99
C VAL A 182 12.80 -27.74 -14.03
N PRO A 183 12.34 -27.62 -15.29
CA PRO A 183 12.83 -28.46 -16.39
C PRO A 183 14.32 -28.25 -16.67
N GLU A 184 15.04 -29.32 -17.01
CA GLU A 184 16.50 -29.31 -17.29
C GLU A 184 16.89 -28.30 -18.39
N LYS A 185 16.02 -28.11 -19.40
CA LYS A 185 16.21 -27.12 -20.47
C LYS A 185 16.25 -25.69 -19.93
N GLU A 186 15.34 -25.36 -19.01
CA GLU A 186 15.24 -24.03 -18.42
C GLU A 186 16.42 -23.77 -17.46
N MET A 187 16.86 -24.81 -16.74
CA MET A 187 18.08 -24.75 -15.94
C MET A 187 19.31 -24.42 -16.79
N THR A 188 19.43 -25.07 -17.95
CA THR A 188 20.54 -24.85 -18.90
C THR A 188 20.49 -23.44 -19.49
N GLU A 189 19.31 -22.96 -19.89
CA GLU A 189 19.14 -21.60 -20.45
C GLU A 189 19.49 -20.49 -19.46
N ARG A 190 19.09 -20.63 -18.19
CA ARG A 190 19.45 -19.67 -17.13
C ARG A 190 20.93 -19.75 -16.77
N MET A 191 21.54 -20.95 -16.82
CA MET A 191 22.97 -21.15 -16.61
C MET A 191 23.79 -20.48 -17.73
N ASP A 192 23.40 -20.65 -18.99
CA ASP A 192 24.05 -19.99 -20.13
C ASP A 192 23.89 -18.46 -20.08
N SER A 193 22.76 -17.96 -19.58
CA SER A 193 22.49 -16.52 -19.43
C SER A 193 23.33 -15.90 -18.31
N SER A 194 23.47 -16.58 -17.17
CA SER A 194 24.33 -16.15 -16.06
C SER A 194 25.82 -16.16 -16.46
N LEU A 195 26.24 -17.09 -17.33
CA LEU A 195 27.60 -17.14 -17.86
C LEU A 195 27.90 -16.02 -18.88
N ASN A 196 26.92 -15.58 -19.67
CA ASN A 196 27.11 -14.58 -20.73
C ASN A 196 26.96 -13.12 -20.27
N ASN A 197 26.37 -12.85 -19.10
CA ASN A 197 26.29 -11.50 -18.53
C ASN A 197 27.61 -11.02 -17.88
N GLY A 198 28.67 -11.83 -17.89
CA GLY A 198 30.00 -11.49 -17.35
C GLY A 198 30.84 -10.52 -18.22
N ASN A 199 30.22 -9.55 -18.90
CA ASN A 199 30.91 -8.46 -19.59
C ASN A 199 31.08 -7.25 -18.66
N SER A 200 31.83 -7.41 -17.58
CA SER A 200 32.36 -6.29 -16.80
C SER A 200 33.81 -6.58 -16.42
N GLU A 201 34.74 -6.05 -17.23
CA GLU A 201 36.13 -5.69 -16.88
C GLU A 201 37.00 -6.66 -16.04
N ALA A 202 36.69 -7.94 -15.92
CA ALA A 202 37.52 -8.94 -15.24
C ALA A 202 38.65 -9.52 -16.14
N GLY A 203 39.14 -8.72 -17.09
CA GLY A 203 40.19 -9.12 -18.04
C GLY A 203 41.61 -9.09 -17.49
N GLN A 204 41.83 -8.76 -16.20
CA GLN A 204 43.19 -8.58 -15.65
C GLN A 204 43.38 -9.01 -14.18
N ALA A 205 42.55 -9.90 -13.64
CA ALA A 205 42.84 -10.48 -12.33
C ALA A 205 43.60 -11.81 -12.49
N GLY A 206 44.77 -11.92 -11.85
CA GLY A 206 45.60 -13.12 -11.85
C GLY A 206 44.87 -14.34 -11.28
N MET A 207 45.43 -15.53 -11.48
CA MET A 207 44.88 -16.86 -11.14
C MET A 207 44.26 -17.05 -9.74
N GLU A 208 44.43 -16.12 -8.79
CA GLU A 208 43.81 -16.17 -7.46
C GLU A 208 42.32 -15.73 -7.44
N ASP A 209 41.88 -14.90 -8.40
CA ASP A 209 40.53 -14.29 -8.41
C ASP A 209 39.47 -15.14 -9.11
N MET A 210 39.91 -16.20 -9.80
CA MET A 210 39.04 -17.11 -10.57
C MET A 210 38.03 -17.85 -9.68
N THR A 211 38.36 -18.05 -8.40
CA THR A 211 37.48 -18.73 -7.43
C THR A 211 36.35 -17.82 -6.94
N SER A 212 36.59 -16.50 -6.84
CA SER A 212 35.60 -15.52 -6.37
C SER A 212 34.55 -15.23 -7.45
N ASP A 213 34.98 -15.16 -8.71
CA ASP A 213 34.12 -14.99 -9.88
C ASP A 213 33.25 -16.22 -10.19
N ILE A 214 33.78 -17.42 -9.97
CA ILE A 214 33.00 -18.66 -10.09
C ILE A 214 31.94 -18.70 -8.99
N TYR A 215 32.31 -18.40 -7.75
CA TYR A 215 31.37 -18.34 -6.64
C TYR A 215 30.27 -17.30 -6.87
N ARG A 216 30.62 -16.11 -7.37
CA ARG A 216 29.66 -15.04 -7.67
C ARG A 216 28.64 -15.46 -8.75
N ARG A 217 29.11 -16.13 -9.80
CA ARG A 217 28.24 -16.67 -10.87
C ARG A 217 27.33 -17.78 -10.36
N GLU A 218 27.86 -18.74 -9.61
CA GLU A 218 27.05 -19.80 -9.00
C GLU A 218 25.99 -19.22 -8.05
N ARG A 219 26.36 -18.24 -7.24
CA ARG A 219 25.45 -17.51 -6.35
C ARG A 219 24.28 -16.88 -7.12
N GLU A 220 24.57 -16.11 -8.16
CA GLU A 220 23.54 -15.45 -8.97
C GLU A 220 22.60 -16.46 -9.65
N LEU A 221 23.17 -17.55 -10.18
CA LEU A 221 22.38 -18.63 -10.77
C LEU A 221 21.40 -19.24 -9.75
N TYR A 222 21.86 -19.64 -8.57
CA TYR A 222 20.97 -20.29 -7.59
C TYR A 222 19.93 -19.32 -7.03
N LEU A 223 20.28 -18.05 -6.80
CA LEU A 223 19.33 -17.04 -6.37
C LEU A 223 18.25 -16.77 -7.42
N SER A 224 18.54 -16.94 -8.71
CA SER A 224 17.54 -16.81 -9.78
C SER A 224 16.41 -17.85 -9.72
N PHE A 225 16.58 -18.93 -8.95
CA PHE A 225 15.57 -19.99 -8.76
C PHE A 225 14.79 -19.85 -7.44
N GLU A 226 14.98 -18.76 -6.69
CA GLU A 226 14.35 -18.58 -5.38
C GLU A 226 12.82 -18.68 -5.46
N GLU A 227 12.18 -18.00 -6.42
CA GLU A 227 10.73 -18.03 -6.61
C GLU A 227 10.23 -19.42 -7.04
N ASP A 228 11.00 -20.13 -7.89
CA ASP A 228 10.66 -21.47 -8.37
C ASP A 228 10.70 -22.49 -7.22
N VAL A 229 11.75 -22.45 -6.39
CA VAL A 229 11.87 -23.31 -5.19
C VAL A 229 10.77 -22.99 -4.19
N THR A 230 10.46 -21.70 -3.98
CA THR A 230 9.39 -21.28 -3.09
C THR A 230 8.03 -21.79 -3.57
N SER A 231 7.76 -21.68 -4.87
CA SER A 231 6.54 -22.19 -5.50
C SER A 231 6.43 -23.71 -5.41
N TYR A 232 7.55 -24.42 -5.56
CA TYR A 232 7.62 -25.86 -5.37
C TYR A 232 7.29 -26.26 -3.93
N LEU A 233 7.92 -25.61 -2.93
CA LEU A 233 7.64 -25.86 -1.51
C LEU A 233 6.18 -25.59 -1.16
N TYR A 234 5.60 -24.50 -1.67
CA TYR A 234 4.18 -24.18 -1.48
C TYR A 234 3.26 -25.28 -2.02
N LYS A 235 3.55 -25.80 -3.23
CA LYS A 235 2.79 -26.92 -3.83
C LYS A 235 2.92 -28.19 -3.00
N VAL A 236 4.11 -28.53 -2.51
CA VAL A 236 4.31 -29.74 -1.69
C VAL A 236 3.51 -29.64 -0.38
N ILE A 237 3.55 -28.49 0.29
CA ILE A 237 2.84 -28.27 1.57
C ILE A 237 1.31 -28.25 1.40
N THR A 238 0.80 -27.80 0.25
CA THR A 238 -0.65 -27.74 -0.02
C THR A 238 -1.26 -29.04 -0.53
N ILE A 239 -0.45 -30.03 -0.91
CA ILE A 239 -0.89 -31.34 -1.39
C ILE A 239 -0.98 -32.37 -0.24
N GLU A 240 -0.32 -32.12 0.90
CA GLU A 240 -0.52 -32.87 2.16
C GLU A 240 -1.78 -32.41 2.92
#